data_AF-A0A7W9HIW7-F1
#
_entry.id   AF-A0A7W9HIW7-F1
#
_cell.length_a   1.000
_cell.length_b   1.000
_cell.length_c   1.000
_cell.angle_alpha   90.00
_cell.angle_beta   90.00
_cell.angle_gamma   90.00
#
_symmetry.space_group_name_H-M   'P 1'
#
loop_
_entity.id
_entity.type
_entity.pdbx_description
1 polymer ?
#
loop_
_entity_poly.entity_id
_entity_poly.type
_entity_poly.pdbx_seq_one_letter_code
_entity_poly.pdbx_strand_id
1 'polypeptide(L)'
;MIATTSKALLAGLLLAATGVLAPGAATAVPAPRDFGDCMDIAVGEHDADPYIAHDACDSAELTTCYRILRNAYGRQPWVLEACQARTD
;
A
#
# COMPACT_ATOMS: atom_id res chain seq x y z
N MET A 1 -24.69 71.52 -2.66
CA MET A 1 -26.04 71.08 -3.03
C MET A 1 -26.03 69.57 -3.20
N ILE A 2 -27.02 68.90 -2.60
CA ILE A 2 -27.22 67.45 -2.57
C ILE A 2 -28.08 67.06 -3.78
N ALA A 3 -27.74 65.96 -4.47
CA ALA A 3 -28.59 65.03 -5.23
C ALA A 3 -27.67 64.24 -6.19
N THR A 4 -27.73 62.93 -6.43
CA THR A 4 -28.66 61.86 -6.07
C THR A 4 -28.03 60.53 -6.53
N THR A 5 -28.08 59.53 -5.66
CA THR A 5 -28.37 58.10 -5.91
C THR A 5 -27.98 57.44 -7.25
N SER A 6 -27.00 56.55 -7.12
CA SER A 6 -27.10 55.10 -7.38
C SER A 6 -27.79 54.62 -8.66
N LYS A 7 -26.98 54.07 -9.57
CA LYS A 7 -27.41 52.93 -10.40
C LYS A 7 -26.27 51.91 -10.45
N ALA A 8 -26.44 50.86 -9.66
CA ALA A 8 -25.64 49.66 -9.72
C ALA A 8 -25.80 49.02 -11.10
N LEU A 9 -24.68 48.71 -11.75
CA LEU A 9 -24.64 47.76 -12.84
C LEU A 9 -23.54 46.75 -12.52
N LEU A 10 -24.02 45.55 -12.22
CA LEU A 10 -23.27 44.34 -12.05
C LEU A 10 -22.35 44.11 -13.26
N ALA A 11 -21.06 43.96 -13.00
CA ALA A 11 -20.15 43.31 -13.92
C ALA A 11 -19.28 42.39 -13.07
N GLY A 12 -19.77 41.17 -12.89
CA GLY A 12 -18.98 40.10 -12.31
C GLY A 12 -17.80 39.80 -13.22
N LEU A 13 -16.60 39.76 -12.65
CA LEU A 13 -15.48 39.08 -13.26
C LEU A 13 -14.86 38.19 -12.18
N LEU A 14 -15.34 36.94 -12.21
CA LEU A 14 -14.60 35.70 -12.04
C LEU A 14 -13.34 35.79 -11.17
N LEU A 15 -13.46 35.22 -9.96
CA LEU A 15 -12.30 34.81 -9.18
C LEU A 15 -11.44 33.89 -10.03
N ALA A 16 -10.29 34.39 -10.49
CA ALA A 16 -9.21 33.55 -10.95
C ALA A 16 -8.64 32.82 -9.72
N ALA A 17 -9.25 31.70 -9.38
CA ALA A 17 -8.61 30.71 -8.54
C ALA A 17 -7.42 30.18 -9.34
N THR A 18 -6.24 30.74 -9.08
CA THR A 18 -4.97 30.12 -9.45
C THR A 18 -4.85 28.84 -8.64
N GLY A 19 -5.50 27.77 -9.13
CA GLY A 19 -5.25 26.42 -8.70
C GLY A 19 -3.83 26.10 -9.12
N VAL A 20 -2.88 26.34 -8.21
CA VAL A 20 -1.56 25.73 -8.28
C VAL A 20 -1.84 24.23 -8.23
N LEU A 21 -1.80 23.59 -9.40
CA LEU A 21 -1.68 22.14 -9.49
C LEU A 21 -0.32 21.81 -8.90
N ALA A 22 -0.25 21.76 -7.57
CA ALA A 22 0.84 21.09 -6.91
C ALA A 22 0.82 19.66 -7.47
N PRO A 23 1.93 19.16 -8.05
CA PRO A 23 1.98 17.77 -8.46
C PRO A 23 1.70 16.95 -7.21
N GLY A 24 0.51 16.34 -7.17
CA GLY A 24 0.19 15.35 -6.16
C GLY A 24 1.23 14.27 -6.33
N ALA A 25 2.18 14.20 -5.40
CA ALA A 25 3.11 13.10 -5.32
C ALA A 25 2.24 11.86 -5.11
N ALA A 26 1.99 11.11 -6.18
CA ALA A 26 1.45 9.78 -6.08
C ALA A 26 2.46 9.00 -5.24
N THR A 27 2.15 8.80 -3.96
CA THR A 27 2.88 7.86 -3.13
C THR A 27 2.53 6.50 -3.70
N ALA A 28 3.41 5.96 -4.54
CA ALA A 28 3.36 4.55 -4.86
C ALA A 28 3.41 3.80 -3.53
N VAL A 29 2.33 3.12 -3.19
CA VAL A 29 2.39 2.09 -2.14
C VAL A 29 3.49 1.15 -2.61
N PRO A 30 4.53 0.89 -1.79
CA PRO A 30 5.55 -0.08 -2.16
C PRO A 30 4.83 -1.34 -2.63
N ALA A 31 5.26 -1.93 -3.74
CA ALA A 31 4.79 -3.27 -4.07
C ALA A 31 4.93 -4.13 -2.80
N PRO A 32 3.96 -5.01 -2.48
CA PRO A 32 4.09 -5.90 -1.34
C PRO A 32 5.44 -6.59 -1.48
N ARG A 33 6.30 -6.43 -0.47
CA ARG A 33 7.66 -6.96 -0.46
C ARG A 33 7.57 -8.47 -0.68
N ASP A 34 7.84 -8.86 -1.93
CA ASP A 34 8.10 -10.18 -2.48
C ASP A 34 7.21 -11.32 -1.92
N PHE A 35 5.93 -10.97 -1.72
CA PHE A 35 4.83 -11.87 -1.33
C PHE A 35 4.71 -13.06 -2.29
N GLY A 36 4.91 -12.80 -3.59
CA GLY A 36 4.85 -13.82 -4.64
C GLY A 36 5.87 -14.93 -4.43
N ASP A 37 7.13 -14.58 -4.20
CA ASP A 37 8.21 -15.57 -4.01
C ASP A 37 8.01 -16.38 -2.72
N CYS A 38 7.52 -15.73 -1.65
CA CYS A 38 7.11 -16.43 -0.44
C CYS A 38 5.98 -17.43 -0.70
N MET A 39 4.96 -17.05 -1.49
CA MET A 39 3.84 -17.92 -1.84
C MET A 39 4.25 -19.06 -2.78
N ASP A 40 5.13 -18.79 -3.75
CA ASP A 40 5.64 -19.81 -4.67
C ASP A 40 6.46 -20.86 -3.92
N ILE A 41 7.33 -20.46 -3.00
CA ILE A 41 8.08 -21.40 -2.16
C ILE A 41 7.12 -22.14 -1.21
N ALA A 42 6.28 -21.43 -0.47
CA ALA A 42 5.43 -22.05 0.55
C ALA A 42 4.37 -22.99 -0.08
N VAL A 43 3.62 -22.51 -1.06
CA VAL A 43 2.50 -23.24 -1.66
C VAL A 43 2.95 -24.04 -2.88
N GLY A 44 3.71 -23.42 -3.79
CA GLY A 44 4.11 -24.03 -5.06
C GLY A 44 5.13 -25.16 -4.90
N GLU A 45 6.10 -25.01 -3.99
CA GLU A 45 7.18 -25.98 -3.80
C GLU A 45 6.96 -26.92 -2.61
N HIS A 46 6.22 -26.46 -1.59
CA HIS A 46 6.07 -27.18 -0.32
C HIS A 46 4.63 -27.52 0.07
N ASP A 47 3.66 -27.27 -0.81
CA ASP A 47 2.24 -27.60 -0.62
C ASP A 47 1.67 -27.08 0.71
N ALA A 48 2.18 -25.94 1.22
CA ALA A 48 1.61 -25.30 2.38
C ALA A 48 0.17 -24.88 2.10
N ASP A 49 -0.69 -24.97 3.12
CA ASP A 49 -2.04 -24.43 3.09
C ASP A 49 -2.01 -22.95 2.64
N PRO A 50 -2.74 -22.61 1.55
CA PRO A 50 -2.69 -21.27 0.97
C PRO A 50 -3.14 -20.15 1.90
N TYR A 51 -4.05 -20.42 2.84
CA TYR A 51 -4.51 -19.40 3.79
C TYR A 51 -3.43 -19.12 4.83
N ILE A 52 -2.79 -20.16 5.36
CA ILE A 52 -1.67 -20.00 6.30
C ILE A 52 -0.47 -19.33 5.61
N ALA A 53 -0.16 -19.74 4.38
CA ALA A 53 0.90 -19.15 3.59
C ALA A 53 0.63 -17.67 3.32
N HIS A 54 -0.58 -17.31 2.89
CA HIS A 54 -0.96 -15.92 2.66
C HIS A 54 -0.82 -15.07 3.93
N ASP A 55 -1.35 -15.52 5.08
CA ASP A 55 -1.26 -14.79 6.35
C ASP A 55 0.20 -14.53 6.77
N ALA A 56 1.06 -15.55 6.60
CA ALA A 56 2.49 -15.41 6.87
C ALA A 56 3.20 -14.48 5.87
N CYS A 57 2.97 -14.67 4.57
CA CYS A 57 3.64 -13.94 3.50
C CYS A 57 3.17 -12.49 3.40
N ASP A 58 2.03 -12.12 3.96
CA ASP A 58 1.56 -10.72 4.01
C ASP A 58 2.09 -9.96 5.25
N SER A 59 2.63 -10.65 6.24
CA SER A 59 3.10 -10.05 7.51
C SER A 59 4.26 -9.08 7.30
N ALA A 60 4.24 -7.85 7.82
CA ALA A 60 5.31 -6.87 7.57
C ALA A 60 6.71 -7.30 8.06
N GLU A 61 6.79 -8.10 9.12
CA GLU A 61 8.06 -8.53 9.72
C GLU A 61 8.40 -9.99 9.41
N LEU A 62 9.67 -10.25 9.08
CA LEU A 62 10.20 -11.60 8.86
C LEU A 62 9.97 -12.53 10.06
N THR A 63 10.09 -12.02 11.28
CA THR A 63 9.86 -12.79 12.51
C THR A 63 8.40 -13.21 12.65
N THR A 64 7.46 -12.37 12.21
CA THR A 64 6.03 -12.68 12.19
C THR A 64 5.74 -13.77 11.15
N CYS A 65 6.24 -13.62 9.93
CA CYS A 65 6.15 -14.64 8.87
C CYS A 65 6.67 -16.01 9.36
N TYR A 66 7.90 -16.04 9.89
CA TYR A 66 8.55 -17.26 10.36
C TYR A 66 7.74 -17.93 11.46
N ARG A 67 7.18 -17.15 12.39
CA ARG A 67 6.39 -17.67 13.50
C ARG A 67 5.10 -18.34 13.01
N ILE A 68 4.39 -17.76 12.06
CA ILE A 68 3.12 -18.30 11.53
C ILE A 68 3.37 -19.65 10.86
N LEU A 69 4.28 -19.70 9.89
CA LEU A 69 4.62 -20.94 9.17
C LEU A 69 5.20 -22.00 10.11
N ARG A 70 6.08 -21.62 11.03
CA ARG A 70 6.65 -22.58 12.00
C ARG A 70 5.61 -23.18 12.93
N ASN A 71 4.62 -22.40 13.35
CA ASN A 71 3.55 -22.90 14.21
C ASN A 71 2.67 -23.92 13.47
N ALA A 72 2.48 -23.75 12.16
CA ALA A 72 1.69 -24.65 11.33
C ALA A 72 2.46 -25.92 10.91
N TYR A 73 3.73 -25.80 10.50
CA TYR A 73 4.50 -26.87 9.85
C TYR A 73 5.69 -27.39 10.66
N GLY A 74 5.96 -26.78 11.82
CA GLY A 74 7.13 -27.09 12.65
C GLY A 74 8.41 -26.44 12.13
N ARG A 75 9.57 -26.97 12.58
CA ARG A 75 10.89 -26.46 12.16
C ARG A 75 11.30 -27.11 10.84
N GLN A 76 10.71 -26.67 9.75
CA GLN A 76 11.16 -27.05 8.42
C GLN A 76 12.24 -26.07 7.92
N PRO A 77 13.22 -26.53 7.13
CA PRO A 77 14.26 -25.65 6.57
C PRO A 77 13.67 -24.56 5.66
N TRP A 78 12.64 -24.90 4.89
CA TRP A 78 11.99 -24.00 3.92
C TRP A 78 11.23 -22.83 4.56
N VAL A 79 10.88 -22.91 5.85
CA VAL A 79 10.08 -21.87 6.51
C VAL A 79 10.85 -20.55 6.62
N LEU A 80 12.15 -20.62 6.90
CA LEU A 80 12.98 -19.41 6.93
C LEU A 80 13.24 -18.89 5.51
N GLU A 81 13.48 -19.80 4.58
CA GLU A 81 13.72 -19.50 3.16
C GLU A 81 12.54 -18.75 2.53
N ALA A 82 11.31 -19.28 2.66
CA ALA A 82 10.11 -18.62 2.16
C ALA A 82 9.94 -17.20 2.73
N CYS A 83 10.20 -17.00 4.02
CA CYS A 83 10.09 -15.69 4.65
C CYS A 83 11.23 -14.72 4.29
N GLN A 84 12.43 -15.24 3.99
CA GLN A 84 13.57 -14.43 3.57
C GLN A 84 13.43 -13.95 2.12
N ALA A 85 12.79 -14.75 1.26
CA ALA A 85 12.50 -14.38 -0.12
C ALA A 85 11.77 -13.04 -0.26
N ARG A 86 11.11 -12.56 0.80
CA ARG A 86 10.41 -11.27 0.92
C ARG A 86 11.29 -10.05 1.22
N THR A 87 12.59 -10.25 1.32
CA THR A 87 13.53 -9.22 1.77
C THR A 87 14.64 -8.96 0.74
N ASP A 88 14.87 -9.91 -0.17
CA ASP A 88 16.01 -9.96 -1.10
C ASP A 88 15.56 -9.69 -2.55
#